data_AF-H9FAC4-F1
#
_entry.id   AF-H9FAC4-F1
#
_cell.length_a   1.000
_cell.length_b   1.000
_cell.length_c   1.000
_cell.angle_alpha   90.00
_cell.angle_beta   90.00
_cell.angle_gamma   90.00
#
_symmetry.space_group_name_H-M   'P 1'
#
loop_
_entity.id
_entity.type
_entity.pdbx_description
1 polymer ?
#
loop_
_entity_poly.entity_id
_entity_poly.type
_entity_poly.pdbx_seq_one_letter_code
_entity_poly.pdbx_strand_id
1 'polypeptide(L)'
;LIRNAASLKVIASAQSGMSQPLLDRTVPDYTTFTTVGDWLDAIKMGRYKESFVSAGFASFDLVAQMTAEDLLRIGVTLAGHQKKILSSIQDMRLQMNQTLPVQV
;
A
#
# COMPACT_ATOMS: atom_id res chain seq x y z
N LEU A 1 41.06 21.98 -10.88
CA LEU A 1 40.67 21.28 -12.12
C LEU A 1 39.95 20.00 -11.71
N ILE A 2 38.62 19.94 -11.89
CA ILE A 2 37.78 18.80 -11.48
C ILE A 2 38.02 17.65 -12.47
N ARG A 3 38.38 16.47 -11.96
CA ARG A 3 38.54 15.24 -12.75
C ARG A 3 37.32 14.36 -12.54
N ASN A 4 36.73 13.94 -13.67
CA ASN A 4 35.66 12.94 -13.85
C ASN A 4 34.24 13.47 -13.97
N ALA A 5 33.86 13.73 -15.22
CA ALA A 5 32.50 13.61 -15.73
C ALA A 5 32.49 12.55 -16.84
N ALA A 6 31.36 11.86 -16.97
CA ALA A 6 30.98 10.97 -18.08
C ALA A 6 31.52 9.52 -18.04
N SER A 7 30.65 8.58 -17.64
CA SER A 7 30.06 7.58 -18.56
C SER A 7 29.37 6.45 -17.77
N LEU A 8 28.16 6.68 -17.25
CA LEU A 8 27.24 5.57 -16.94
C LEU A 8 26.53 5.20 -18.25
N LYS A 9 27.11 4.30 -19.04
CA LYS A 9 26.40 3.57 -20.10
C LYS A 9 25.92 2.25 -19.53
N VAL A 10 24.71 2.22 -18.98
CA VAL A 10 24.00 0.95 -18.75
C VAL A 10 23.28 0.60 -20.05
N ILE A 11 23.77 -0.47 -20.66
CA ILE A 11 23.25 -1.11 -21.87
C ILE A 11 21.98 -1.87 -21.47
N ALA A 12 20.86 -1.62 -22.17
CA ALA A 12 19.88 -2.65 -22.48
C ALA A 12 19.12 -2.25 -23.75
N SER A 13 19.27 -3.12 -24.74
CA SER A 13 18.77 -3.05 -26.10
C SER A 13 17.25 -2.90 -26.19
N ALA A 14 16.81 -2.03 -27.10
CA ALA A 14 15.49 -2.07 -27.67
C ALA A 14 15.26 -3.41 -28.40
N GLN A 15 14.24 -4.15 -27.99
CA GLN A 15 13.58 -5.15 -28.83
C GLN A 15 12.06 -4.93 -28.76
N SER A 16 11.57 -4.32 -29.84
CA SER A 16 10.33 -4.62 -30.54
C SER A 16 9.28 -5.50 -29.84
N GLY A 17 8.11 -4.89 -29.62
CA GLY A 17 6.81 -5.53 -29.87
C GLY A 17 6.35 -6.54 -28.83
N MET A 18 5.69 -6.05 -27.77
CA MET A 18 4.59 -6.76 -27.11
C MET A 18 3.72 -5.74 -26.38
N SER A 19 2.53 -5.51 -26.93
CA SER A 19 1.46 -4.76 -26.28
C SER A 19 0.98 -5.55 -25.05
N GLN A 20 1.49 -5.19 -23.88
CA GLN A 20 0.87 -5.53 -22.60
C GLN A 20 0.95 -4.26 -21.74
N PRO A 21 -0.17 -3.54 -21.51
CA PRO A 21 -0.26 -2.74 -20.31
C PRO A 21 -0.41 -3.73 -19.14
N LEU A 22 0.71 -4.35 -18.78
CA LEU A 22 0.89 -5.15 -17.58
C LEU A 22 0.62 -4.22 -16.42
N LEU A 23 -0.62 -4.28 -15.91
CA LEU A 23 -1.12 -3.72 -14.66
C LEU A 23 -0.02 -3.00 -13.86
N ASP A 24 0.24 -1.73 -14.22
CA ASP A 24 1.04 -0.82 -13.41
C ASP A 24 0.14 -0.38 -12.25
N ARG A 25 -0.31 -1.37 -11.46
CA ARG A 25 -0.88 -1.13 -10.15
C ARG A 25 0.33 -0.79 -9.32
N THR A 26 0.65 0.49 -9.30
CA THR A 26 1.54 1.10 -8.31
C THR A 26 1.02 0.64 -6.96
N VAL A 27 1.61 -0.43 -6.42
CA VAL A 27 1.34 -0.86 -5.06
C VAL A 27 1.88 0.27 -4.21
N PRO A 28 1.03 0.97 -3.45
CA PRO A 28 1.53 2.05 -2.63
C PRO A 28 2.58 1.49 -1.68
N ASP A 29 3.69 2.20 -1.52
CA ASP A 29 4.63 1.87 -0.46
C ASP A 29 3.95 2.19 0.87
N TYR A 30 3.51 1.15 1.59
CA TYR A 30 2.74 1.33 2.80
C TYR A 30 3.58 1.89 3.95
N THR A 31 4.91 1.88 3.83
CA THR A 31 5.83 2.51 4.79
C THR A 31 5.86 4.04 4.66
N THR A 32 5.35 4.60 3.55
CA THR A 32 5.34 6.06 3.31
C THR A 32 4.09 6.76 3.82
N PHE A 33 3.05 6.03 4.24
CA PHE A 33 1.83 6.65 4.76
C PHE A 33 2.02 7.11 6.19
N THR A 34 1.68 8.38 6.43
CA THR A 34 1.77 9.01 7.75
C THR A 34 0.53 8.81 8.62
N THR A 35 -0.64 8.56 8.01
CA THR A 35 -1.90 8.35 8.74
C THR A 35 -2.80 7.30 8.09
N VAL A 36 -3.70 6.70 8.87
CA VAL A 36 -4.78 5.82 8.36
C VAL A 36 -5.65 6.53 7.34
N GLY A 37 -5.85 7.85 7.50
CA GLY A 37 -6.62 8.65 6.54
C GLY A 37 -5.97 8.74 5.17
N ASP A 38 -4.66 8.99 5.11
CA ASP A 38 -3.92 9.09 3.84
C ASP A 38 -3.93 7.75 3.11
N TRP A 39 -3.77 6.65 3.85
CA TRP A 39 -3.90 5.30 3.31
C TRP A 39 -5.29 5.04 2.71
N LEU A 40 -6.37 5.41 3.42
CA LEU A 40 -7.72 5.26 2.91
C LEU A 40 -7.95 6.06 1.62
N ASP A 41 -7.42 7.27 1.50
CA ASP A 41 -7.50 8.05 0.25
C ASP A 41 -6.75 7.39 -0.90
N ALA A 42 -5.54 6.89 -0.64
CA ALA A 42 -4.70 6.23 -1.63
C ALA A 42 -5.41 5.02 -2.25
N ILE A 43 -6.11 4.22 -1.43
CA ILE A 43 -6.87 3.06 -1.92
C ILE A 43 -8.30 3.41 -2.42
N LYS A 44 -8.65 4.71 -2.45
CA LYS A 44 -9.96 5.26 -2.84
C LYS A 44 -11.11 4.90 -1.89
N MET A 45 -10.81 4.70 -0.61
CA MET A 45 -11.74 4.41 0.49
C MET A 45 -11.86 5.57 1.50
N GLY A 46 -11.43 6.78 1.14
CA GLY A 46 -11.42 7.98 2.01
C GLY A 46 -12.75 8.34 2.67
N ARG A 47 -13.89 7.91 2.09
CA ARG A 47 -15.21 8.11 2.68
C ARG A 47 -15.41 7.44 4.05
N TYR A 48 -14.53 6.51 4.43
CA TYR A 48 -14.60 5.79 5.70
C TYR A 48 -13.68 6.35 6.79
N LYS A 49 -12.97 7.47 6.52
CA LYS A 49 -12.04 8.07 7.50
C LYS A 49 -12.67 8.29 8.87
N GLU A 50 -13.83 8.94 8.90
CA GLU A 50 -14.52 9.21 10.17
C GLU A 50 -14.96 7.92 10.88
N SER A 51 -15.38 6.90 10.13
CA SER A 51 -15.71 5.57 10.70
C SER A 51 -14.51 4.94 11.40
N PHE A 52 -13.32 4.98 10.77
CA PHE A 52 -12.09 4.43 11.36
C PHE A 52 -11.67 5.22 12.60
N VAL A 53 -11.66 6.54 12.54
CA VAL A 53 -11.30 7.42 13.67
C VAL A 53 -12.28 7.24 14.83
N SER A 54 -13.59 7.27 14.56
CA SER A 54 -14.63 7.13 15.59
C SER A 54 -14.63 5.76 16.27
N ALA A 55 -14.18 4.72 15.55
CA ALA A 55 -14.02 3.38 16.09
C ALA A 55 -12.66 3.12 16.76
N GLY A 56 -11.76 4.11 16.79
CA GLY A 56 -10.44 4.01 17.42
C GLY A 56 -9.35 3.35 16.57
N PHE A 57 -9.59 3.10 15.27
CA PHE A 57 -8.59 2.57 14.34
C PHE A 57 -7.68 3.69 13.81
N ALA A 58 -6.86 4.25 14.69
CA ALA A 58 -6.01 5.41 14.41
C ALA A 58 -4.55 5.07 14.05
N SER A 59 -4.11 3.83 14.23
CA SER A 59 -2.74 3.38 13.91
C SER A 59 -2.73 2.18 12.96
N PHE A 60 -1.63 2.04 12.21
CA PHE A 60 -1.45 0.91 11.31
C PHE A 60 -1.35 -0.44 12.04
N ASP A 61 -0.84 -0.48 13.28
CA ASP A 61 -0.82 -1.71 14.09
C ASP A 61 -2.23 -2.23 14.40
N LEU A 62 -3.19 -1.32 14.64
CA LEU A 62 -4.59 -1.68 14.88
C LEU A 62 -5.29 -2.07 13.57
N VAL A 63 -5.09 -1.27 12.52
CA VAL A 63 -5.64 -1.53 11.17
C VAL A 63 -5.14 -2.87 10.64
N ALA A 64 -3.85 -3.18 10.86
CA ALA A 64 -3.24 -4.42 10.48
C ALA A 64 -3.79 -5.63 11.24
N GLN A 65 -4.69 -5.49 12.22
CA GLN A 65 -5.35 -6.60 12.90
C GLN A 65 -6.82 -6.76 12.51
N MET A 66 -7.37 -5.83 11.73
CA MET A 66 -8.80 -5.81 11.41
C MET A 66 -9.27 -7.03 10.62
N THR A 67 -10.50 -7.42 10.92
CA THR A 67 -11.24 -8.48 10.23
C THR A 67 -12.37 -7.92 9.37
N ALA A 68 -13.03 -8.79 8.59
CA ALA A 68 -14.25 -8.40 7.87
C ALA A 68 -15.38 -7.99 8.83
N GLU A 69 -15.45 -8.60 10.02
CA GLU A 69 -16.43 -8.27 11.05
C GLU A 69 -16.21 -6.86 11.60
N ASP A 70 -14.95 -6.46 11.85
CA ASP A 70 -14.62 -5.10 12.26
C ASP A 70 -15.05 -4.07 11.23
N LEU A 71 -14.80 -4.33 9.95
CA LEU A 71 -15.21 -3.47 8.85
C LEU A 71 -16.74 -3.31 8.79
N LEU A 72 -17.48 -4.40 8.99
CA LEU A 72 -18.93 -4.37 9.06
C LEU A 72 -19.40 -3.50 10.23
N ARG A 73 -18.81 -3.69 11.42
CA ARG A 73 -19.16 -2.98 12.66
C ARG A 73 -18.96 -1.47 12.55
N ILE A 74 -17.98 -1.01 11.78
CA ILE A 74 -17.73 0.43 11.57
C ILE A 74 -18.48 1.02 10.36
N GLY A 75 -19.33 0.24 9.70
CA GLY A 75 -20.20 0.71 8.62
C GLY A 75 -19.66 0.51 7.20
N VAL A 76 -18.60 -0.27 7.01
CA VAL A 76 -18.15 -0.71 5.68
C VAL A 76 -18.96 -1.96 5.29
N THR A 77 -20.16 -1.77 4.76
CA THR A 77 -21.10 -2.87 4.45
C THR A 77 -20.98 -3.41 3.02
N LEU A 78 -20.40 -2.63 2.10
CA LEU A 78 -20.26 -3.04 0.69
C LEU A 78 -19.14 -4.08 0.54
N ALA A 79 -19.48 -5.27 0.06
CA ALA A 79 -18.54 -6.39 -0.10
C ALA A 79 -17.30 -6.03 -0.95
N GLY A 80 -17.49 -5.24 -2.02
CA GLY A 80 -16.38 -4.75 -2.85
C GLY A 80 -15.42 -3.84 -2.08
N HIS A 81 -15.95 -3.00 -1.18
CA HIS A 81 -15.14 -2.12 -0.34
C HIS A 81 -14.41 -2.89 0.75
N GLN A 82 -15.10 -3.83 1.41
CA GLN A 82 -14.46 -4.72 2.38
C GLN A 82 -13.29 -5.48 1.75
N LYS A 83 -13.51 -6.09 0.57
CA LYS A 83 -12.46 -6.80 -0.16
C LYS A 83 -11.27 -5.90 -0.48
N LYS A 84 -11.53 -4.68 -0.94
CA LYS A 84 -10.48 -3.71 -1.28
C LYS A 84 -9.64 -3.31 -0.06
N ILE A 85 -10.28 -3.04 1.07
CA ILE A 85 -9.59 -2.66 2.31
C ILE A 85 -8.79 -3.85 2.86
N LEU A 86 -9.40 -5.04 2.95
CA LEU A 86 -8.73 -6.24 3.47
C LEU A 86 -7.54 -6.67 2.60
N SER A 87 -7.65 -6.57 1.27
CA SER A 87 -6.53 -6.83 0.37
C SER A 87 -5.37 -5.87 0.63
N SER A 88 -5.65 -4.59 0.84
CA SER A 88 -4.61 -3.60 1.14
C SER A 88 -3.98 -3.82 2.51
N ILE A 89 -4.75 -4.26 3.52
CA ILE A 89 -4.23 -4.67 4.83
C ILE A 89 -3.28 -5.87 4.69
N GLN A 90 -3.60 -6.85 3.83
CA GLN A 90 -2.70 -7.98 3.58
C GLN A 90 -1.39 -7.52 2.94
N ASP A 91 -1.45 -6.65 1.92
CA ASP A 91 -0.25 -6.10 1.29
C ASP A 91 0.62 -5.33 2.30
N MET A 92 -0.01 -4.53 3.16
CA MET A 92 0.65 -3.80 4.25
C MET A 92 1.37 -4.74 5.23
N ARG A 93 0.70 -5.82 5.68
CA ARG A 93 1.31 -6.83 6.57
C ARG A 93 2.55 -7.47 5.93
N LEU A 94 2.50 -7.77 4.64
CA LEU A 94 3.63 -8.38 3.93
C LEU A 94 4.84 -7.43 3.89
N GLN A 95 4.63 -6.13 3.70
CA GLN A 95 5.71 -5.14 3.72
C GLN A 95 6.26 -4.90 5.14
N MET A 96 5.39 -4.88 6.15
CA MET A 96 5.81 -4.76 7.56
C MET A 96 6.63 -5.97 8.02
N ASN A 97 6.29 -7.18 7.57
CA ASN A 97 7.07 -8.39 7.90
C ASN A 97 8.42 -8.47 7.14
N GLN A 98 8.58 -7.78 6.01
CA GLN A 98 9.83 -7.77 5.23
C GLN A 98 10.87 -6.76 5.76
N THR A 99 10.48 -5.85 6.66
CA THR A 99 11.37 -4.79 7.20
C THR A 99 12.05 -5.15 8.52
N LEU A 100 11.77 -6.32 9.11
CA LEU A 100 12.54 -6.85 10.23
C LEU A 100 13.69 -7.72 9.68
N PRO A 101 14.97 -7.35 9.87
CA PRO A 101 16.06 -8.26 9.56
C PRO A 101 15.91 -9.47 10.49
N VAL A 102 15.87 -10.67 9.90
CA VAL A 102 16.12 -11.92 10.64
C VAL A 102 17.48 -11.73 11.32
N GLN A 103 17.46 -11.48 12.63
CA GLN A 103 18.64 -11.61 13.45
C GLN A 103 18.85 -13.11 13.66
N VAL A 104 19.83 -13.63 12.92
CA VAL A 104 20.45 -14.94 13.15
C VAL A 104 21.36 -14.89 14.38
#